data_AF-A0A0C1L884-F1
#
_entry.id   AF-A0A0C1L884-F1
#
_cell.length_a   1.000
_cell.length_b   1.000
_cell.length_c   1.000
_cell.angle_alpha   90.00
_cell.angle_beta   90.00
_cell.angle_gamma   90.00
#
_symmetry.space_group_name_H-M   'P 1'
#
loop_
_entity.id
_entity.type
_entity.pdbx_description
1 polymer ?
#
loop_
_entity_poly.entity_id
_entity_poly.type
_entity_poly.pdbx_seq_one_letter_code
_entity_poly.pdbx_strand_id
1 'polypeptide(L)'
;MRNLIVLLLLVFFSACYSQDSENLDKPVDSRQREIVFLSVNVIPIDKEQVLADQTVVVRDGKIVEMGKTGKVKYNREALLIEAKGKYLIPGLAEMHAHVPPVNDLEPMKDVLLLFATHGITTIRGMLGHPRHLELRNMLEKEEILGPRFYTSGPSFNGNSIKSTAAADSLVRQQKQAGYDFLKLHPGLSRENFDAMVKTAREVNITFAGHVSFDVGVWHAIESGYATIDHLDGFVEGLVPSIQQMNEQEVGIFGMNVSDKSDPAQIPKLVDALKSHHIWVVPTQALAERWFSPWRDANSFRQDPAMKYMPAATLTNWVNSKNNLVSNAAYDSAKADAFIRFRRRLILECHKGGVGILLGSDAPQVFNVPGISTHQELQYLVESGLTPYQALRTGTFNVAEFYGAKDRGVIKKGAVAELVLLKGNPIENISNTQTIEGVMLVNKWLPRKYLDSTLKKLEKN
;
A
#
# COMPACT_ATOMS: atom_id res chain seq x y z
N MET A 1 -49.48 -47.34 61.06
CA MET A 1 -48.40 -47.63 60.11
C MET A 1 -48.84 -47.22 58.70
N ARG A 2 -48.45 -46.04 58.25
CA ARG A 2 -48.49 -45.63 56.83
C ARG A 2 -47.52 -44.46 56.67
N ASN A 3 -46.34 -44.76 56.13
CA ASN A 3 -45.27 -43.81 55.88
C ASN A 3 -45.63 -42.92 54.70
N LEU A 4 -45.56 -41.60 54.89
CA LEU A 4 -45.60 -40.62 53.80
C LEU A 4 -44.19 -40.02 53.69
N ILE A 5 -43.43 -40.47 52.68
CA ILE A 5 -42.13 -39.92 52.30
C ILE A 5 -42.41 -38.69 51.45
N VAL A 6 -42.07 -37.50 51.96
CA VAL A 6 -42.05 -36.24 51.18
C VAL A 6 -40.68 -36.12 50.53
N LEU A 7 -40.65 -36.25 49.20
CA LEU A 7 -39.46 -36.09 48.37
C LEU A 7 -39.21 -34.59 48.14
N LEU A 8 -38.19 -34.02 48.79
CA LEU A 8 -37.72 -32.66 48.49
C LEU A 8 -36.87 -32.70 47.19
N LEU A 9 -37.45 -32.20 46.09
CA LEU A 9 -36.73 -31.92 44.84
C LEU A 9 -36.00 -30.57 44.98
N LEU A 10 -34.69 -30.63 45.25
CA LEU A 10 -33.77 -29.50 45.12
C LEU A 10 -33.51 -29.25 43.63
N VAL A 11 -34.20 -28.26 43.06
CA VAL A 11 -33.92 -27.75 41.71
C VAL A 11 -32.69 -26.85 41.80
N PHE A 12 -31.54 -27.36 41.36
CA PHE A 12 -30.36 -26.53 41.08
C PHE A 12 -30.64 -25.70 39.82
N PHE A 13 -30.90 -24.41 39.99
CA PHE A 13 -30.79 -23.45 38.89
C PHE A 13 -29.30 -23.27 38.55
N SER A 14 -28.80 -24.04 37.60
CA SER A 14 -27.62 -23.65 36.83
C SER A 14 -27.99 -22.41 36.01
N ALA A 15 -27.69 -21.23 36.53
CA ALA A 15 -27.62 -20.03 35.72
C ALA A 15 -26.41 -20.18 34.78
N CYS A 16 -26.64 -20.80 33.62
CA CYS A 16 -25.80 -20.58 32.46
C CYS A 16 -25.86 -19.09 32.14
N TYR A 17 -24.88 -18.33 32.60
CA TYR A 17 -24.49 -17.12 31.89
C TYR A 17 -24.01 -17.58 30.51
N SER A 18 -24.91 -17.63 29.53
CA SER A 18 -24.50 -17.44 28.16
C SER A 18 -23.93 -16.03 28.12
N GLN A 19 -22.60 -15.91 28.21
CA GLN A 19 -21.95 -14.76 27.62
C GLN A 19 -22.40 -14.77 26.17
N ASP A 20 -23.29 -13.85 25.84
CA ASP A 20 -23.72 -13.61 24.49
C ASP A 20 -22.47 -13.61 23.61
N SER A 21 -22.50 -14.41 22.56
CA SER A 21 -21.62 -14.28 21.40
C SER A 21 -21.97 -12.99 20.65
N GLU A 22 -21.97 -11.88 21.38
CA GLU A 22 -22.53 -10.59 21.04
C GLU A 22 -21.66 -9.96 19.95
N ASN A 23 -22.19 -9.95 18.72
CA ASN A 23 -21.76 -9.10 17.60
C ASN A 23 -20.29 -9.19 17.14
N LEU A 24 -19.69 -10.38 17.05
CA LEU A 24 -18.42 -10.57 16.31
C LEU A 24 -18.55 -10.48 14.77
N ASP A 25 -19.75 -10.17 14.26
CA ASP A 25 -20.06 -10.19 12.83
C ASP A 25 -20.14 -8.77 12.22
N LYS A 26 -20.09 -7.72 13.05
CA LYS A 26 -20.21 -6.31 12.63
C LYS A 26 -19.00 -5.49 13.06
N PRO A 27 -18.74 -4.33 12.41
CA PRO A 27 -17.73 -3.40 12.86
C PRO A 27 -18.01 -2.92 14.29
N VAL A 28 -16.95 -2.80 15.11
CA VAL A 28 -17.04 -2.31 16.50
C VAL A 28 -16.22 -1.03 16.64
N ASP A 29 -16.81 -0.01 17.28
CA ASP A 29 -16.21 1.30 17.47
C ASP A 29 -15.49 1.40 18.83
N SER A 30 -14.18 1.65 18.79
CA SER A 30 -13.31 1.79 19.97
C SER A 30 -13.63 2.98 20.87
N ARG A 31 -14.47 3.92 20.41
CA ARG A 31 -14.99 5.05 21.21
C ARG A 31 -16.14 4.62 22.11
N GLN A 32 -16.87 3.59 21.69
CA GLN A 32 -18.03 3.08 22.41
C GLN A 32 -17.65 1.90 23.30
N ARG A 33 -16.72 1.06 22.84
CA ARG A 33 -16.30 -0.15 23.55
C ARG A 33 -14.81 -0.38 23.32
N GLU A 34 -14.06 -0.56 24.41
CA GLU A 34 -12.64 -0.92 24.28
C GLU A 34 -12.47 -2.22 23.50
N ILE A 35 -11.41 -2.30 22.70
CA ILE A 35 -11.04 -3.49 21.95
C ILE A 35 -9.72 -4.01 22.50
N VAL A 36 -9.70 -5.28 22.91
CA VAL A 36 -8.56 -5.90 23.58
C VAL A 36 -8.14 -7.15 22.84
N PHE A 37 -6.91 -7.16 22.32
CA PHE A 37 -6.29 -8.36 21.75
C PHE A 37 -5.58 -9.12 22.86
N LEU A 38 -6.01 -10.36 23.13
CA LEU A 38 -5.48 -11.19 24.22
C LEU A 38 -4.51 -12.26 23.68
N SER A 39 -3.40 -12.45 24.41
CA SER A 39 -2.38 -13.47 24.13
C SER A 39 -1.78 -13.41 22.72
N VAL A 40 -1.70 -12.21 22.12
CA VAL A 40 -1.24 -12.02 20.74
C VAL A 40 0.28 -11.88 20.66
N ASN A 41 0.90 -12.34 19.57
CA ASN A 41 2.28 -12.00 19.25
C ASN A 41 2.32 -10.64 18.54
N VAL A 42 2.99 -9.64 19.09
CA VAL A 42 3.07 -8.31 18.48
C VAL A 42 4.36 -8.15 17.71
N ILE A 43 4.27 -7.66 16.48
CA ILE A 43 5.42 -7.23 15.68
C ILE A 43 5.35 -5.69 15.63
N PRO A 44 6.12 -4.98 16.46
CA PRO A 44 5.92 -3.55 16.68
C PRO A 44 6.48 -2.66 15.56
N ILE A 45 7.41 -3.17 14.74
CA ILE A 45 8.04 -2.49 13.57
C ILE A 45 8.95 -1.29 13.92
N ASP A 46 8.97 -0.84 15.18
CA ASP A 46 9.98 0.10 15.68
C ASP A 46 11.36 -0.56 15.89
N LYS A 47 11.36 -1.87 16.17
CA LYS A 47 12.54 -2.73 16.29
C LYS A 47 12.25 -4.12 15.75
N GLU A 48 13.27 -4.76 15.18
CA GLU A 48 13.20 -6.14 14.68
C GLU A 48 13.07 -7.13 15.84
N GLN A 49 11.84 -7.42 16.23
CA GLN A 49 11.49 -8.34 17.31
C GLN A 49 10.05 -8.84 17.17
N VAL A 50 9.76 -9.97 17.82
CA VAL A 50 8.40 -10.45 18.07
C VAL A 50 8.17 -10.47 19.57
N LEU A 51 7.22 -9.67 20.04
CA LEU A 51 6.81 -9.65 21.44
C LEU A 51 5.72 -10.71 21.65
N ALA A 52 6.11 -11.87 22.16
CA ALA A 52 5.17 -12.98 22.37
C ALA A 52 4.21 -12.73 23.54
N ASP A 53 3.00 -13.28 23.46
CA ASP A 53 2.00 -13.30 24.53
C ASP A 53 1.72 -11.92 25.16
N GLN A 54 1.24 -11.00 24.33
CA GLN A 54 0.86 -9.65 24.72
C GLN A 54 -0.65 -9.52 24.83
N THR A 55 -1.06 -8.60 25.70
CA THR A 55 -2.36 -7.95 25.68
C THR A 55 -2.19 -6.54 25.11
N VAL A 56 -3.01 -6.16 24.13
CA VAL A 56 -3.02 -4.82 23.52
C VAL A 56 -4.41 -4.23 23.67
N VAL A 57 -4.51 -3.05 24.28
CA VAL A 57 -5.77 -2.36 24.58
C VAL A 57 -5.91 -1.15 23.68
N VAL A 58 -7.02 -1.09 22.95
CA VAL A 58 -7.37 0.00 22.06
C VAL A 58 -8.61 0.72 22.56
N ARG A 59 -8.54 2.05 22.62
CA ARG A 59 -9.63 2.95 23.00
C ARG A 59 -9.49 4.25 22.23
N ASP A 60 -10.60 4.77 21.72
CA ASP A 60 -10.65 6.05 20.96
C ASP A 60 -9.54 6.13 19.89
N GLY A 61 -9.43 5.04 19.12
CA GLY A 61 -8.52 4.96 17.98
C GLY A 61 -7.03 4.88 18.33
N LYS A 62 -6.68 4.69 19.61
CA LYS A 62 -5.29 4.62 20.07
C LYS A 62 -5.02 3.37 20.88
N ILE A 63 -3.78 2.90 20.81
CA ILE A 63 -3.25 1.87 21.72
C ILE A 63 -3.00 2.55 23.07
N VAL A 64 -3.87 2.33 24.05
CA VAL A 64 -3.78 2.97 25.37
C VAL A 64 -2.89 2.21 26.35
N GLU A 65 -2.73 0.90 26.16
CA GLU A 65 -1.84 0.07 26.96
C GLU A 65 -1.43 -1.21 26.20
N MET A 66 -0.22 -1.70 26.46
CA MET A 66 0.20 -3.03 26.00
C MET A 66 1.27 -3.64 26.89
N GLY A 67 1.32 -4.96 26.94
CA GLY A 67 2.30 -5.69 27.75
C GLY A 67 1.97 -7.17 27.88
N LYS A 68 2.75 -7.90 28.69
CA LYS A 68 2.53 -9.34 28.91
C LYS A 68 1.10 -9.63 29.38
N THR A 69 0.49 -10.68 28.83
CA THR A 69 -0.85 -11.13 29.23
C THR A 69 -0.93 -11.36 30.74
N GLY A 70 -2.04 -10.92 31.34
CA GLY A 70 -2.25 -10.95 32.80
C GLY A 70 -1.57 -9.81 33.59
N LYS A 71 -0.77 -8.94 32.93
CA LYS A 71 -0.19 -7.73 33.54
C LYS A 71 -0.87 -6.43 33.09
N VAL A 72 -1.61 -6.47 31.99
CA VAL A 72 -2.33 -5.33 31.44
C VAL A 72 -3.76 -5.30 31.97
N LYS A 73 -4.23 -4.12 32.40
CA LYS A 73 -5.61 -3.89 32.82
C LYS A 73 -6.43 -3.34 31.65
N TYR A 74 -7.70 -3.75 31.57
CA TYR A 74 -8.69 -3.29 30.61
C TYR A 74 -10.07 -3.31 31.25
N ASN A 75 -11.04 -2.63 30.65
CA ASN A 75 -12.40 -2.54 31.17
C ASN A 75 -13.11 -3.90 31.08
N ARG A 76 -13.97 -4.19 32.08
CA ARG A 76 -14.72 -5.46 32.14
C ARG A 76 -15.66 -5.66 30.95
N GLU A 77 -16.14 -4.57 30.37
CA GLU A 77 -17.06 -4.56 29.22
C GLU A 77 -16.34 -4.52 27.87
N ALA A 78 -15.00 -4.60 27.85
CA ALA A 78 -14.23 -4.61 26.61
C ALA A 78 -14.67 -5.74 25.67
N LEU A 79 -14.51 -5.52 24.37
CA LEU A 79 -14.53 -6.59 23.38
C LEU A 79 -13.20 -7.33 23.46
N LEU A 80 -13.26 -8.61 23.83
CA LEU A 80 -12.08 -9.47 23.91
C LEU A 80 -11.89 -10.22 22.59
N ILE A 81 -10.73 -10.06 21.98
CA ILE A 81 -10.30 -10.77 20.77
C ILE A 81 -9.25 -11.80 21.18
N GLU A 82 -9.64 -13.07 21.20
CA GLU A 82 -8.73 -14.18 21.44
C GLU A 82 -7.75 -14.34 20.28
N ALA A 83 -6.47 -14.07 20.56
CA ALA A 83 -5.42 -13.99 19.56
C ALA A 83 -4.20 -14.85 19.89
N LYS A 84 -4.38 -15.87 20.74
CA LYS A 84 -3.34 -16.88 21.02
C LYS A 84 -2.84 -17.52 19.72
N GLY A 85 -1.53 -17.46 19.51
CA GLY A 85 -0.87 -17.99 18.30
C GLY A 85 -1.01 -17.12 17.05
N LYS A 86 -1.78 -16.02 17.11
CA LYS A 86 -1.93 -15.03 16.03
C LYS A 86 -0.88 -13.93 16.17
N TYR A 87 -0.75 -13.12 15.13
CA TYR A 87 0.23 -12.04 15.03
C TYR A 87 -0.46 -10.71 14.76
N LEU A 88 -0.07 -9.67 15.48
CA LEU A 88 -0.55 -8.29 15.27
C LEU A 88 0.56 -7.47 14.61
N ILE A 89 0.25 -6.87 13.47
CA ILE A 89 1.13 -5.93 12.75
C ILE A 89 0.46 -4.56 12.63
N PRO A 90 1.21 -3.47 12.40
CA PRO A 90 0.61 -2.22 11.96
C PRO A 90 -0.14 -2.41 10.63
N GLY A 91 -1.16 -1.58 10.42
CA GLY A 91 -1.85 -1.45 9.14
C GLY A 91 -0.88 -1.16 8.02
N LEU A 92 -1.03 -1.85 6.88
CA LEU A 92 -0.19 -1.61 5.71
C LEU A 92 -0.62 -0.33 4.99
N ALA A 93 0.30 0.26 4.23
CA ALA A 93 0.02 1.34 3.31
C ALA A 93 0.33 0.94 1.86
N GLU A 94 -0.49 1.42 0.94
CA GLU A 94 -0.28 1.32 -0.51
C GLU A 94 0.06 2.72 -1.05
N MET A 95 1.32 2.96 -1.37
CA MET A 95 1.84 4.28 -1.75
C MET A 95 1.76 4.55 -3.27
N HIS A 96 1.15 3.63 -4.02
CA HIS A 96 0.83 3.77 -5.44
C HIS A 96 -0.54 3.18 -5.80
N ALA A 97 -1.62 3.80 -5.33
CA ALA A 97 -2.98 3.36 -5.64
C ALA A 97 -3.59 4.13 -6.82
N HIS A 98 -4.41 3.43 -7.61
CA HIS A 98 -5.25 4.00 -8.66
C HIS A 98 -6.73 3.93 -8.29
N VAL A 99 -7.20 4.83 -7.43
CA VAL A 99 -8.65 5.01 -7.25
C VAL A 99 -9.24 5.53 -8.58
N PRO A 100 -10.27 4.88 -9.15
CA PRO A 100 -10.78 5.24 -10.48
C PRO A 100 -11.06 6.74 -10.62
N PRO A 101 -10.52 7.42 -11.65
CA PRO A 101 -10.68 8.86 -11.83
C PRO A 101 -11.97 9.16 -12.61
N VAL A 102 -13.12 8.70 -12.10
CA VAL A 102 -14.43 8.85 -12.73
C VAL A 102 -15.37 9.73 -11.90
N ASN A 103 -16.57 10.06 -12.41
CA ASN A 103 -17.53 10.85 -11.64
C ASN A 103 -18.33 10.01 -10.62
N ASP A 104 -18.53 8.73 -10.93
CA ASP A 104 -19.24 7.80 -10.06
C ASP A 104 -18.38 7.38 -8.86
N LEU A 105 -18.96 7.45 -7.66
CA LEU A 105 -18.25 7.10 -6.43
C LEU A 105 -18.26 5.61 -6.13
N GLU A 106 -19.26 4.85 -6.61
CA GLU A 106 -19.39 3.44 -6.22
C GLU A 106 -18.18 2.58 -6.62
N PRO A 107 -17.63 2.68 -7.85
CA PRO A 107 -16.39 1.97 -8.19
C PRO A 107 -15.19 2.38 -7.33
N MET A 108 -15.17 3.63 -6.86
CA MET A 108 -14.11 4.10 -5.96
C MET A 108 -14.25 3.48 -4.57
N LYS A 109 -15.47 3.44 -4.03
CA LYS A 109 -15.77 2.81 -2.74
C LYS A 109 -15.43 1.33 -2.75
N ASP A 110 -15.74 0.63 -3.84
CA ASP A 110 -15.36 -0.78 -4.01
C ASP A 110 -13.84 -0.98 -3.93
N VAL A 111 -13.06 -0.13 -4.61
CA VAL A 111 -11.59 -0.17 -4.57
C VAL A 111 -11.06 0.13 -3.16
N LEU A 112 -11.61 1.13 -2.48
CA LEU A 112 -11.25 1.45 -1.09
C LEU A 112 -11.54 0.29 -0.14
N LEU A 113 -12.70 -0.37 -0.29
CA LEU A 113 -13.06 -1.53 0.51
C LEU A 113 -12.17 -2.74 0.19
N LEU A 114 -11.78 -2.96 -1.06
CA LEU A 114 -10.80 -4.00 -1.40
C LEU A 114 -9.45 -3.76 -0.70
N PHE A 115 -8.94 -2.53 -0.67
CA PHE A 115 -7.74 -2.21 0.10
C PHE A 115 -7.94 -2.48 1.61
N ALA A 116 -8.99 -1.91 2.20
CA ALA A 116 -9.26 -2.05 3.63
C ALA A 116 -9.44 -3.50 4.08
N THR A 117 -10.15 -4.31 3.30
CA THR A 117 -10.41 -5.73 3.61
C THR A 117 -9.17 -6.60 3.54
N HIS A 118 -8.12 -6.13 2.84
CA HIS A 118 -6.81 -6.76 2.81
C HIS A 118 -5.81 -6.09 3.77
N GLY A 119 -6.27 -5.33 4.76
CA GLY A 119 -5.40 -4.78 5.81
C GLY A 119 -4.58 -3.57 5.38
N ILE A 120 -4.90 -2.98 4.22
CA ILE A 120 -4.33 -1.70 3.79
C ILE A 120 -5.18 -0.60 4.43
N THR A 121 -4.55 0.16 5.33
CA THR A 121 -5.20 1.19 6.15
C THR A 121 -4.88 2.61 5.70
N THR A 122 -3.90 2.76 4.82
CA THR A 122 -3.53 4.04 4.19
C THR A 122 -3.26 3.81 2.71
N ILE A 123 -3.71 4.71 1.85
CA ILE A 123 -3.37 4.72 0.44
C ILE A 123 -2.91 6.11 -0.01
N ARG A 124 -2.03 6.15 -1.01
CA ARG A 124 -1.66 7.35 -1.77
C ARG A 124 -2.13 7.19 -3.22
N GLY A 125 -3.14 7.96 -3.61
CA GLY A 125 -3.70 7.99 -4.96
C GLY A 125 -2.79 8.71 -5.93
N MET A 126 -2.39 8.01 -6.99
CA MET A 126 -1.39 8.47 -7.96
C MET A 126 -1.99 8.87 -9.31
N LEU A 127 -3.31 9.08 -9.38
CA LEU A 127 -4.00 9.66 -10.53
C LEU A 127 -5.26 10.38 -10.06
N GLY A 128 -5.13 11.67 -9.76
CA GLY A 128 -6.16 12.45 -9.11
C GLY A 128 -7.37 12.80 -9.98
N HIS A 129 -8.52 12.91 -9.32
CA HIS A 129 -9.77 13.44 -9.87
C HIS A 129 -10.45 14.32 -8.82
N PRO A 130 -11.24 15.37 -9.17
CA PRO A 130 -11.91 16.23 -8.18
C PRO A 130 -12.76 15.47 -7.15
N ARG A 131 -13.43 14.40 -7.59
CA ARG A 131 -14.24 13.53 -6.71
C ARG A 131 -13.41 12.81 -5.65
N HIS A 132 -12.09 12.68 -5.80
CA HIS A 132 -11.22 12.08 -4.79
C HIS A 132 -11.09 12.95 -3.55
N LEU A 133 -11.18 14.28 -3.67
CA LEU A 133 -11.17 15.19 -2.52
C LEU A 133 -12.45 15.02 -1.68
N GLU A 134 -13.59 14.87 -2.35
CA GLU A 134 -14.85 14.52 -1.69
C GLU A 134 -14.77 13.16 -1.02
N LEU A 135 -14.24 12.15 -1.71
CA LEU A 135 -14.05 10.81 -1.17
C LEU A 135 -13.14 10.83 0.08
N ARG A 136 -12.04 11.59 0.06
CA ARG A 136 -11.17 11.82 1.23
C ARG A 136 -11.95 12.43 2.39
N ASN A 137 -12.76 13.45 2.14
CA ASN A 137 -13.58 14.08 3.19
C ASN A 137 -14.61 13.11 3.80
N MET A 138 -15.23 12.26 3.00
CA MET A 138 -16.17 11.23 3.49
C MET A 138 -15.46 10.20 4.38
N LEU A 139 -14.23 9.80 4.04
CA LEU A 139 -13.40 8.91 4.85
C LEU A 139 -13.00 9.56 6.19
N GLU A 140 -12.56 10.82 6.15
CA GLU A 140 -12.16 11.57 7.35
C GLU A 140 -13.32 11.79 8.32
N LYS A 141 -14.54 11.98 7.80
CA LYS A 141 -15.77 12.06 8.58
C LYS A 141 -16.34 10.68 8.97
N GLU A 142 -15.69 9.60 8.54
CA GLU A 142 -16.10 8.21 8.75
C GLU A 142 -17.50 7.86 8.19
N GLU A 143 -17.98 8.61 7.19
CA GLU A 143 -19.24 8.39 6.47
C GLU A 143 -19.18 7.13 5.58
N ILE A 144 -17.98 6.79 5.12
CA ILE A 144 -17.67 5.54 4.42
C ILE A 144 -16.49 4.84 5.09
N LEU A 145 -16.40 3.52 4.90
CA LEU A 145 -15.27 2.71 5.35
C LEU A 145 -14.19 2.67 4.27
N GLY A 146 -12.94 2.79 4.69
CA GLY A 146 -11.80 2.66 3.80
C GLY A 146 -10.49 3.10 4.47
N PRO A 147 -9.37 2.96 3.75
CA PRO A 147 -8.09 3.47 4.20
C PRO A 147 -8.09 5.00 4.26
N ARG A 148 -7.18 5.56 5.05
CA ARG A 148 -6.79 6.98 4.92
C ARG A 148 -6.35 7.24 3.48
N PHE A 149 -6.82 8.32 2.89
CA PHE A 149 -6.60 8.60 1.48
C PHE A 149 -5.84 9.92 1.29
N TYR A 150 -4.56 9.82 0.93
CA TYR A 150 -3.81 10.93 0.34
C TYR A 150 -4.00 10.90 -1.17
N THR A 151 -4.21 12.03 -1.82
CA THR A 151 -4.49 12.05 -3.26
C THR A 151 -3.75 13.16 -3.98
N SER A 152 -3.09 12.80 -5.09
CA SER A 152 -2.62 13.77 -6.07
C SER A 152 -3.79 14.46 -6.75
N GLY A 153 -3.56 15.59 -7.41
CA GLY A 153 -4.49 16.07 -8.42
C GLY A 153 -4.31 15.37 -9.78
N PRO A 154 -5.05 15.82 -10.82
CA PRO A 154 -4.88 15.32 -12.18
C PRO A 154 -3.42 15.35 -12.65
N SER A 155 -3.07 14.41 -13.53
CA SER A 155 -1.71 14.19 -14.01
C SER A 155 -1.05 15.43 -14.64
N PHE A 156 0.19 15.71 -14.24
CA PHE A 156 1.12 16.62 -14.91
C PHE A 156 1.95 15.84 -15.92
N ASN A 157 1.71 16.09 -17.20
CA ASN A 157 2.36 15.47 -18.35
C ASN A 157 2.43 16.44 -19.55
N GLY A 158 3.08 16.02 -20.64
CA GLY A 158 3.23 16.84 -21.85
C GLY A 158 1.93 17.32 -22.52
N ASN A 159 0.81 16.63 -22.29
CA ASN A 159 -0.49 17.04 -22.82
C ASN A 159 -1.16 18.11 -21.94
N SER A 160 -0.93 18.05 -20.62
CA SER A 160 -1.49 19.01 -19.66
C SER A 160 -0.64 20.27 -19.49
N ILE A 161 0.70 20.16 -19.54
CA ILE A 161 1.63 21.26 -19.31
C ILE A 161 2.31 21.61 -20.63
N LYS A 162 1.66 22.48 -21.40
CA LYS A 162 2.12 22.91 -22.73
C LYS A 162 2.97 24.18 -22.74
N SER A 163 3.06 24.87 -21.59
CA SER A 163 3.87 26.08 -21.42
C SER A 163 4.21 26.31 -19.96
N THR A 164 5.20 27.16 -19.71
CA THR A 164 5.61 27.59 -18.36
C THR A 164 4.48 28.31 -17.61
N ALA A 165 3.65 29.09 -18.32
CA ALA A 165 2.46 29.71 -17.75
C ALA A 165 1.38 28.69 -17.35
N ALA A 166 1.19 27.64 -18.15
CA ALA A 166 0.29 26.54 -17.80
C ALA A 166 0.82 25.78 -16.57
N ALA A 167 2.13 25.57 -16.49
CA ALA A 167 2.78 24.96 -15.34
C ALA A 167 2.48 25.73 -14.04
N ASP A 168 2.74 27.05 -14.02
CA ASP A 168 2.46 27.89 -12.84
C ASP A 168 0.97 27.85 -12.46
N SER A 169 0.09 28.09 -13.42
CA SER A 169 -1.36 28.16 -13.16
C SER A 169 -1.90 26.84 -12.60
N LEU A 170 -1.51 25.69 -13.17
CA LEU A 170 -2.04 24.39 -12.75
C LEU A 170 -1.49 23.95 -11.38
N VAL A 171 -0.23 24.25 -11.07
CA VAL A 171 0.32 24.00 -9.72
C VAL A 171 -0.47 24.76 -8.67
N ARG A 172 -0.71 26.06 -8.88
CA ARG A 172 -1.47 26.89 -7.95
C ARG A 172 -2.91 26.41 -7.82
N GLN A 173 -3.55 26.04 -8.93
CA GLN A 173 -4.91 25.51 -8.93
C GLN A 173 -5.02 24.22 -8.11
N GLN A 174 -4.11 23.26 -8.31
CA GLN A 174 -4.17 22.01 -7.55
C GLN A 174 -3.85 22.20 -6.07
N LYS A 175 -2.90 23.07 -5.73
CA LYS A 175 -2.65 23.46 -4.33
C LYS A 175 -3.89 24.09 -3.69
N GLN A 176 -4.54 25.02 -4.39
CA GLN A 176 -5.74 25.69 -3.90
C GLN A 176 -6.92 24.72 -3.74
N ALA A 177 -7.05 23.73 -4.63
CA ALA A 177 -8.07 22.69 -4.53
C ALA A 177 -7.88 21.77 -3.31
N GLY A 178 -6.68 21.74 -2.72
CA GLY A 178 -6.39 20.96 -1.52
C GLY A 178 -5.87 19.54 -1.79
N TYR A 179 -5.28 19.31 -2.97
CA TYR A 179 -4.53 18.08 -3.24
C TYR A 179 -3.26 18.01 -2.38
N ASP A 180 -2.85 16.79 -2.04
CA ASP A 180 -1.73 16.56 -1.11
C ASP A 180 -0.37 16.75 -1.81
N PHE A 181 -0.30 16.43 -3.10
CA PHE A 181 0.91 16.51 -3.93
C PHE A 181 0.56 16.56 -5.42
N LEU A 182 1.56 16.83 -6.26
CA LEU A 182 1.44 16.79 -7.72
C LEU A 182 1.96 15.44 -8.25
N LYS A 183 1.18 14.77 -9.11
CA LYS A 183 1.64 13.55 -9.80
C LYS A 183 2.17 13.89 -11.19
N LEU A 184 3.41 13.50 -11.45
CA LEU A 184 4.04 13.62 -12.76
C LEU A 184 3.94 12.32 -13.56
N HIS A 185 3.72 12.48 -14.87
CA HIS A 185 3.72 11.44 -15.89
C HIS A 185 4.58 11.90 -17.08
N PRO A 186 4.95 11.00 -18.02
CA PRO A 186 5.86 11.30 -19.13
C PRO A 186 5.45 12.47 -20.05
N GLY A 187 6.42 12.98 -20.81
CA GLY A 187 6.23 13.98 -21.86
C GLY A 187 6.42 15.44 -21.42
N LEU A 188 6.84 15.71 -20.19
CA LEU A 188 7.22 17.08 -19.79
C LEU A 188 8.55 17.48 -20.42
N SER A 189 8.60 18.64 -21.06
CA SER A 189 9.86 19.28 -21.42
C SER A 189 10.59 19.78 -20.16
N ARG A 190 11.91 19.92 -20.25
CA ARG A 190 12.74 20.47 -19.16
C ARG A 190 12.28 21.85 -18.71
N GLU A 191 11.99 22.75 -19.65
CA GLU A 191 11.53 24.11 -19.35
C GLU A 191 10.20 24.13 -18.57
N ASN A 192 9.23 23.32 -19.02
CA ASN A 192 7.92 23.24 -18.37
C ASN A 192 8.00 22.57 -17.00
N PHE A 193 8.86 21.55 -16.86
CA PHE A 193 9.16 20.93 -15.58
C PHE A 193 9.79 21.93 -14.61
N ASP A 194 10.79 22.70 -15.02
CA ASP A 194 11.46 23.67 -14.15
C ASP A 194 10.52 24.79 -13.69
N ALA A 195 9.63 25.25 -14.57
CA ALA A 195 8.58 26.22 -14.20
C ALA A 195 7.59 25.63 -13.19
N MET A 196 7.20 24.36 -13.35
CA MET A 196 6.38 23.64 -12.39
C MET A 196 7.08 23.53 -11.03
N VAL A 197 8.35 23.10 -11.00
CA VAL A 197 9.14 22.95 -9.77
C VAL A 197 9.30 24.29 -9.04
N LYS A 198 9.61 25.37 -9.77
CA LYS A 198 9.68 26.73 -9.21
C LYS A 198 8.37 27.08 -8.50
N THR A 199 7.24 26.90 -9.17
CA THR A 199 5.92 27.23 -8.61
C THR A 199 5.58 26.33 -7.42
N ALA A 200 5.89 25.03 -7.51
CA ALA A 200 5.63 24.07 -6.46
C ALA A 200 6.35 24.43 -5.15
N ARG A 201 7.59 24.92 -5.25
CA ARG A 201 8.37 25.46 -4.12
C ARG A 201 7.74 26.73 -3.55
N GLU A 202 7.30 27.66 -4.40
CA GLU A 202 6.65 28.91 -3.96
C GLU A 202 5.37 28.66 -3.17
N VAL A 203 4.58 27.66 -3.55
CA VAL A 203 3.30 27.33 -2.87
C VAL A 203 3.40 26.16 -1.88
N ASN A 204 4.62 25.66 -1.66
CA ASN A 204 4.91 24.54 -0.77
C ASN A 204 4.00 23.33 -1.02
N ILE A 205 4.08 22.76 -2.22
CA ILE A 205 3.46 21.48 -2.58
C ILE A 205 4.53 20.53 -3.11
N THR A 206 4.50 19.28 -2.66
CA THR A 206 5.43 18.25 -3.11
C THR A 206 5.00 17.69 -4.46
N PHE A 207 5.92 17.04 -5.15
CA PHE A 207 5.66 16.37 -6.42
C PHE A 207 6.37 15.03 -6.47
N ALA A 208 5.76 14.08 -7.15
CA ALA A 208 6.18 12.68 -7.22
C ALA A 208 5.67 12.05 -8.51
N GLY A 209 6.24 10.93 -8.94
CA GLY A 209 5.73 10.23 -10.12
C GLY A 209 6.79 9.60 -10.98
N HIS A 210 6.43 9.51 -12.26
CA HIS A 210 7.35 9.19 -13.34
C HIS A 210 8.37 10.33 -13.51
N VAL A 211 9.55 9.97 -14.00
CA VAL A 211 10.52 10.92 -14.52
C VAL A 211 10.30 11.00 -16.04
N SER A 212 10.05 12.20 -16.57
CA SER A 212 9.97 12.38 -18.03
C SER A 212 11.36 12.26 -18.66
N PHE A 213 11.44 11.64 -19.84
CA PHE A 213 12.72 11.41 -20.54
C PHE A 213 13.55 12.70 -20.71
N ASP A 214 12.95 13.78 -21.22
CA ASP A 214 13.62 15.09 -21.42
C ASP A 214 14.12 15.74 -20.12
N VAL A 215 13.49 15.40 -18.99
CA VAL A 215 13.89 15.86 -17.65
C VAL A 215 15.08 15.04 -17.15
N GLY A 216 15.02 13.71 -17.29
CA GLY A 216 16.07 12.80 -16.86
C GLY A 216 16.22 12.68 -15.33
N VAL A 217 16.60 11.49 -14.86
CA VAL A 217 16.59 11.15 -13.43
C VAL A 217 17.49 12.04 -12.58
N TRP A 218 18.66 12.42 -13.09
CA TRP A 218 19.64 13.21 -12.33
C TRP A 218 19.09 14.60 -12.00
N HIS A 219 18.50 15.27 -12.98
CA HIS A 219 17.85 16.56 -12.77
C HIS A 219 16.58 16.44 -11.91
N ALA A 220 15.82 15.35 -12.05
CA ALA A 220 14.67 15.07 -11.20
C ALA A 220 15.08 14.94 -9.72
N ILE A 221 16.17 14.23 -9.43
CA ILE A 221 16.75 14.09 -8.09
C ILE A 221 17.18 15.46 -7.55
N GLU A 222 17.95 16.23 -8.32
CA GLU A 222 18.41 17.58 -7.94
C GLU A 222 17.26 18.56 -7.71
N SER A 223 16.14 18.35 -8.42
CA SER A 223 14.94 19.19 -8.33
C SER A 223 14.11 18.91 -7.07
N GLY A 224 14.31 17.77 -6.41
CA GLY A 224 13.68 17.45 -5.12
C GLY A 224 12.34 16.75 -5.21
N TYR A 225 12.22 15.72 -6.07
CA TYR A 225 11.07 14.80 -6.05
C TYR A 225 10.84 14.26 -4.63
N ALA A 226 9.58 14.15 -4.19
CA ALA A 226 9.28 13.48 -2.92
C ALA A 226 9.41 11.96 -3.06
N THR A 227 8.89 11.39 -4.15
CA THR A 227 9.14 9.99 -4.53
C THR A 227 9.38 9.86 -6.01
N ILE A 228 10.34 9.03 -6.41
CA ILE A 228 10.42 8.49 -7.78
C ILE A 228 9.75 7.12 -7.78
N ASP A 229 8.76 6.96 -8.65
CA ASP A 229 7.97 5.75 -8.73
C ASP A 229 8.45 4.86 -9.88
N HIS A 230 8.11 3.57 -9.82
CA HIS A 230 8.38 2.57 -10.84
C HIS A 230 9.86 2.38 -11.18
N LEU A 231 10.78 2.93 -10.38
CA LEU A 231 12.21 3.04 -10.70
C LEU A 231 12.46 3.80 -12.02
N ASP A 232 11.55 4.71 -12.38
CA ASP A 232 11.61 5.42 -13.65
C ASP A 232 12.81 6.32 -13.74
N GLY A 233 13.40 6.33 -14.94
CA GLY A 233 14.64 7.04 -15.20
C GLY A 233 15.86 6.41 -14.53
N PHE A 234 15.75 5.41 -13.63
CA PHE A 234 16.93 4.80 -13.00
C PHE A 234 17.69 3.98 -14.03
N VAL A 235 17.00 3.09 -14.74
CA VAL A 235 17.60 2.29 -15.82
C VAL A 235 18.19 3.22 -16.89
N GLU A 236 17.43 4.22 -17.31
CA GLU A 236 17.84 5.20 -18.33
C GLU A 236 19.06 6.02 -17.89
N GLY A 237 19.05 6.53 -16.66
CA GLY A 237 20.11 7.38 -16.12
C GLY A 237 21.42 6.66 -15.84
N LEU A 238 21.41 5.33 -15.85
CA LEU A 238 22.60 4.48 -15.74
C LEU A 238 23.19 4.15 -17.12
N VAL A 239 22.52 4.46 -18.23
CA VAL A 239 23.04 4.27 -19.59
C VAL A 239 24.00 5.43 -19.93
N PRO A 240 25.31 5.18 -20.16
CA PRO A 240 26.30 6.26 -20.37
C PRO A 240 26.02 7.17 -21.57
N SER A 241 25.31 6.68 -22.59
CA SER A 241 25.01 7.39 -23.82
C SER A 241 23.52 7.74 -23.97
N ILE A 242 22.78 7.85 -22.86
CA ILE A 242 21.32 8.08 -22.89
C ILE A 242 20.92 9.34 -23.66
N GLN A 243 21.77 10.37 -23.66
CA GLN A 243 21.53 11.64 -24.36
C GLN A 243 21.59 11.51 -25.89
N GLN A 244 22.06 10.37 -26.41
CA GLN A 244 22.11 10.07 -27.85
C GLN A 244 20.89 9.27 -28.32
N MET A 245 19.97 8.93 -27.41
CA MET A 245 18.76 8.15 -27.69
C MET A 245 17.51 9.02 -27.58
N ASN A 246 16.42 8.57 -28.17
CA ASN A 246 15.08 9.11 -27.92
C ASN A 246 14.23 8.16 -27.06
N GLU A 247 13.10 8.67 -26.56
CA GLU A 247 12.18 7.93 -25.68
C GLU A 247 11.65 6.63 -26.32
N GLN A 248 11.42 6.60 -27.63
CA GLN A 248 10.94 5.39 -28.31
C GLN A 248 12.00 4.27 -28.32
N GLU A 249 13.27 4.63 -28.50
CA GLU A 249 14.39 3.68 -28.47
C GLU A 249 14.60 3.08 -27.07
N VAL A 250 14.40 3.91 -26.04
CA VAL A 250 14.52 3.53 -24.62
C VAL A 250 13.43 2.54 -24.21
N GLY A 251 12.23 2.69 -24.78
CA GLY A 251 11.09 1.84 -24.51
C GLY A 251 10.47 2.08 -23.14
N ILE A 252 9.34 1.42 -22.89
CA ILE A 252 8.58 1.61 -21.66
C ILE A 252 9.43 1.22 -20.43
N PHE A 253 9.47 2.08 -19.41
CA PHE A 253 10.27 1.88 -18.18
C PHE A 253 11.79 1.63 -18.42
N GLY A 254 12.34 2.03 -19.57
CA GLY A 254 13.73 1.76 -19.94
C GLY A 254 14.05 0.30 -20.30
N MET A 255 13.02 -0.53 -20.56
CA MET A 255 13.19 -1.96 -20.78
C MET A 255 14.15 -2.29 -21.93
N ASN A 256 14.13 -1.52 -23.02
CA ASN A 256 14.93 -1.80 -24.22
C ASN A 256 16.42 -1.47 -24.07
N VAL A 257 16.79 -0.76 -23.01
CA VAL A 257 18.16 -0.27 -22.77
C VAL A 257 18.74 -0.74 -21.44
N SER A 258 18.03 -1.63 -20.74
CA SER A 258 18.48 -2.19 -19.46
C SER A 258 19.82 -2.94 -19.56
N ASP A 259 20.09 -3.59 -20.68
CA ASP A 259 21.37 -4.25 -21.00
C ASP A 259 22.52 -3.27 -21.26
N LYS A 260 22.20 -1.99 -21.53
CA LYS A 260 23.18 -0.91 -21.74
C LYS A 260 23.46 -0.10 -20.46
N SER A 261 22.75 -0.38 -19.37
CA SER A 261 22.97 0.29 -18.08
C SER A 261 24.32 -0.10 -17.50
N ASP A 262 25.10 0.88 -17.00
CA ASP A 262 26.35 0.65 -16.30
C ASP A 262 26.09 0.44 -14.79
N PRO A 263 26.21 -0.81 -14.27
CA PRO A 263 25.94 -1.07 -12.86
C PRO A 263 26.97 -0.42 -11.92
N ALA A 264 28.13 0.03 -12.43
CA ALA A 264 29.11 0.77 -11.63
C ALA A 264 28.61 2.16 -11.21
N GLN A 265 27.56 2.69 -11.87
CA GLN A 265 26.92 3.95 -11.50
C GLN A 265 25.86 3.80 -10.40
N ILE A 266 25.47 2.58 -10.01
CA ILE A 266 24.44 2.35 -8.99
C ILE A 266 24.79 3.04 -7.64
N PRO A 267 26.03 2.94 -7.10
CA PRO A 267 26.38 3.65 -5.87
C PRO A 267 26.17 5.16 -5.97
N LYS A 268 26.52 5.78 -7.10
CA LYS A 268 26.30 7.21 -7.35
C LYS A 268 24.81 7.57 -7.34
N LEU A 269 23.97 6.75 -7.98
CA LEU A 269 22.51 6.93 -7.98
C LEU A 269 21.95 6.85 -6.56
N VAL A 270 22.36 5.83 -5.81
CA VAL A 270 21.94 5.60 -4.42
C VAL A 270 22.34 6.76 -3.52
N ASP A 271 23.58 7.24 -3.63
CA ASP A 271 24.09 8.38 -2.87
C ASP A 271 23.33 9.68 -3.21
N ALA A 272 23.00 9.89 -4.50
CA ALA A 272 22.23 11.04 -4.93
C ALA A 272 20.79 11.00 -4.36
N LEU A 273 20.09 9.85 -4.48
CA LEU A 273 18.75 9.68 -3.91
C LEU A 273 18.74 9.96 -2.42
N LYS A 274 19.70 9.41 -1.68
CA LYS A 274 19.82 9.59 -0.23
C LYS A 274 20.12 11.04 0.14
N SER A 275 21.09 11.67 -0.52
CA SER A 275 21.51 13.05 -0.20
C SER A 275 20.41 14.07 -0.48
N HIS A 276 19.57 13.80 -1.49
CA HIS A 276 18.42 14.63 -1.83
C HIS A 276 17.12 14.19 -1.14
N HIS A 277 17.16 13.21 -0.23
CA HIS A 277 16.01 12.70 0.52
C HIS A 277 14.86 12.19 -0.39
N ILE A 278 15.20 11.62 -1.53
CA ILE A 278 14.24 11.05 -2.49
C ILE A 278 13.87 9.64 -2.03
N TRP A 279 12.57 9.41 -1.87
CA TRP A 279 12.04 8.07 -1.58
C TRP A 279 11.71 7.33 -2.88
N VAL A 280 11.69 6.00 -2.81
CA VAL A 280 11.46 5.13 -3.98
C VAL A 280 10.21 4.30 -3.78
N VAL A 281 9.32 4.27 -4.78
CA VAL A 281 8.16 3.37 -4.83
C VAL A 281 8.34 2.40 -6.00
N PRO A 282 8.83 1.16 -5.79
CA PRO A 282 9.31 0.33 -6.89
C PRO A 282 8.24 -0.19 -7.83
N THR A 283 7.02 -0.43 -7.33
CA THR A 283 5.92 -1.09 -8.04
C THR A 283 6.39 -2.33 -8.79
N GLN A 284 7.20 -3.17 -8.13
CA GLN A 284 7.78 -4.35 -8.75
C GLN A 284 6.70 -5.33 -9.20
N ALA A 285 5.57 -5.42 -8.49
CA ALA A 285 4.41 -6.22 -8.84
C ALA A 285 3.88 -5.91 -10.24
N LEU A 286 3.82 -4.63 -10.63
CA LEU A 286 3.46 -4.25 -11.99
C LEU A 286 4.46 -4.82 -13.00
N ALA A 287 5.76 -4.62 -12.73
CA ALA A 287 6.80 -5.03 -13.66
C ALA A 287 6.83 -6.55 -13.86
N GLU A 288 6.73 -7.29 -12.76
CA GLU A 288 6.67 -8.75 -12.71
C GLU A 288 5.47 -9.31 -13.46
N ARG A 289 4.29 -8.71 -13.32
CA ARG A 289 3.07 -9.26 -13.92
C ARG A 289 2.90 -8.83 -15.37
N TRP A 290 3.32 -7.61 -15.73
CA TRP A 290 3.21 -7.12 -17.09
C TRP A 290 4.37 -7.56 -17.98
N PHE A 291 5.61 -7.22 -17.61
CA PHE A 291 6.78 -7.36 -18.52
C PHE A 291 7.48 -8.71 -18.42
N SER A 292 7.39 -9.42 -17.30
CA SER A 292 8.10 -10.69 -17.14
C SER A 292 7.58 -11.77 -18.11
N PRO A 293 8.48 -12.60 -18.69
CA PRO A 293 8.10 -13.76 -19.47
C PRO A 293 7.67 -14.97 -18.62
N TRP A 294 7.77 -14.93 -17.30
CA TRP A 294 7.66 -16.13 -16.44
C TRP A 294 6.25 -16.71 -16.31
N ARG A 295 5.21 -15.91 -16.56
CA ARG A 295 3.81 -16.34 -16.60
C ARG A 295 3.09 -15.65 -17.74
N ASP A 296 2.21 -16.38 -18.41
CA ASP A 296 1.35 -15.84 -19.48
C ASP A 296 0.07 -15.18 -18.93
N ALA A 297 -0.61 -14.44 -19.81
CA ALA A 297 -1.82 -13.70 -19.47
C ALA A 297 -3.00 -14.58 -19.03
N ASN A 298 -3.14 -15.78 -19.60
CA ASN A 298 -4.23 -16.70 -19.26
C ASN A 298 -4.01 -17.32 -17.88
N SER A 299 -2.76 -17.65 -17.54
CA SER A 299 -2.37 -18.06 -16.20
C SER A 299 -2.70 -16.99 -15.16
N PHE A 300 -2.42 -15.71 -15.43
CA PHE A 300 -2.81 -14.63 -14.51
C PHE A 300 -4.32 -14.44 -14.41
N ARG A 301 -5.05 -14.58 -15.52
CA ARG A 301 -6.52 -14.48 -15.53
C ARG A 301 -7.19 -15.52 -14.63
N GLN A 302 -6.56 -16.67 -14.41
CA GLN A 302 -7.06 -17.75 -13.56
C GLN A 302 -6.77 -17.55 -12.06
N ASP A 303 -6.01 -16.51 -11.67
CA ASP A 303 -5.76 -16.24 -10.26
C ASP A 303 -7.10 -16.02 -9.52
N PRO A 304 -7.30 -16.64 -8.32
CA PRO A 304 -8.54 -16.48 -7.56
C PRO A 304 -8.93 -15.03 -7.26
N ALA A 305 -7.94 -14.13 -7.19
CA ALA A 305 -8.12 -12.70 -6.98
C ALA A 305 -8.85 -11.99 -8.13
N MET A 306 -8.82 -12.55 -9.35
CA MET A 306 -9.41 -11.91 -10.54
C MET A 306 -10.93 -11.77 -10.44
N LYS A 307 -11.59 -12.54 -9.58
CA LYS A 307 -13.03 -12.43 -9.32
C LYS A 307 -13.47 -11.05 -8.82
N TYR A 308 -12.56 -10.23 -8.29
CA TYR A 308 -12.87 -8.88 -7.80
C TYR A 308 -12.79 -7.80 -8.89
N MET A 309 -12.32 -8.15 -10.09
CA MET A 309 -12.14 -7.20 -11.18
C MET A 309 -13.23 -7.38 -12.25
N PRO A 310 -13.74 -6.27 -12.84
CA PRO A 310 -14.70 -6.36 -13.94
C PRO A 310 -14.16 -7.17 -15.13
N ALA A 311 -15.02 -7.94 -15.79
CA ALA A 311 -14.63 -8.77 -16.94
C ALA A 311 -13.95 -7.96 -18.06
N ALA A 312 -14.42 -6.73 -18.33
CA ALA A 312 -13.81 -5.82 -19.30
C ALA A 312 -12.38 -5.43 -18.91
N THR A 313 -12.14 -5.13 -17.63
CA THR A 313 -10.80 -4.84 -17.09
C THR A 313 -9.87 -6.04 -17.27
N LEU A 314 -10.34 -7.25 -16.95
CA LEU A 314 -9.55 -8.48 -17.12
C LEU A 314 -9.21 -8.74 -18.59
N THR A 315 -10.15 -8.51 -19.51
CA THR A 315 -9.90 -8.62 -20.96
C THR A 315 -8.86 -7.60 -21.42
N ASN A 316 -8.94 -6.35 -20.94
CA ASN A 316 -7.95 -5.33 -21.25
C ASN A 316 -6.56 -5.72 -20.74
N TRP A 317 -6.43 -6.24 -19.52
CA TRP A 317 -5.14 -6.69 -18.97
C TRP A 317 -4.53 -7.85 -19.76
N VAL A 318 -5.37 -8.82 -20.17
CA VAL A 318 -4.92 -9.92 -21.05
C VAL A 318 -4.40 -9.38 -22.37
N ASN A 319 -5.14 -8.47 -23.01
CA ASN A 319 -4.73 -7.84 -24.25
C ASN A 319 -3.43 -7.03 -24.07
N SER A 320 -3.30 -6.24 -23.00
CA SER A 320 -2.10 -5.45 -22.70
C SER A 320 -0.85 -6.31 -22.60
N LYS A 321 -0.92 -7.46 -21.90
CA LYS A 321 0.22 -8.38 -21.81
C LYS A 321 0.47 -9.11 -23.12
N ASN A 322 -0.57 -9.61 -23.79
CA ASN A 322 -0.43 -10.32 -25.07
C ASN A 322 0.17 -9.42 -26.17
N ASN A 323 -0.28 -8.17 -26.25
CA ASN A 323 0.24 -7.18 -27.21
C ASN A 323 1.71 -6.87 -26.96
N LEU A 324 2.14 -6.79 -25.70
CA LEU A 324 3.55 -6.64 -25.36
C LEU A 324 4.37 -7.85 -25.83
N VAL A 325 4.00 -9.05 -25.40
CA VAL A 325 4.81 -10.26 -25.65
C VAL A 325 4.77 -10.73 -27.11
N SER A 326 3.75 -10.32 -27.88
CA SER A 326 3.63 -10.61 -29.31
C SER A 326 4.26 -9.52 -30.20
N ASN A 327 4.75 -8.42 -29.62
CA ASN A 327 5.46 -7.39 -30.38
C ASN A 327 6.80 -7.96 -30.88
N ALA A 328 7.13 -7.73 -32.15
CA ALA A 328 8.39 -8.21 -32.73
C ALA A 328 9.65 -7.66 -32.05
N ALA A 329 9.56 -6.51 -31.36
CA ALA A 329 10.63 -5.92 -30.58
C ALA A 329 10.78 -6.53 -29.17
N TYR A 330 9.83 -7.36 -28.72
CA TYR A 330 9.90 -8.00 -27.41
C TYR A 330 10.87 -9.19 -27.44
N ASP A 331 11.85 -9.16 -26.54
CA ASP A 331 12.80 -10.24 -26.31
C ASP A 331 12.65 -10.73 -24.87
N SER A 332 12.35 -12.02 -24.70
CA SER A 332 12.08 -12.61 -23.39
C SER A 332 13.32 -12.65 -22.48
N ALA A 333 14.51 -12.84 -23.05
CA ALA A 333 15.75 -12.84 -22.28
C ALA A 333 16.08 -11.41 -21.79
N LYS A 334 15.87 -10.40 -22.64
CA LYS A 334 15.99 -8.99 -22.23
C LYS A 334 14.96 -8.61 -21.17
N ALA A 335 13.71 -9.07 -21.30
CA ALA A 335 12.68 -8.83 -20.30
C ALA A 335 13.01 -9.49 -18.94
N ASP A 336 13.50 -10.74 -18.92
CA ASP A 336 13.98 -11.39 -17.69
C ASP A 336 15.14 -10.61 -17.06
N ALA A 337 16.14 -10.20 -17.86
CA ALA A 337 17.27 -9.42 -17.40
C ALA A 337 16.84 -8.06 -16.81
N PHE A 338 15.89 -7.38 -17.45
CA PHE A 338 15.31 -6.13 -16.95
C PHE A 338 14.66 -6.31 -15.57
N ILE A 339 13.83 -7.35 -15.39
CA ILE A 339 13.19 -7.63 -14.10
C ILE A 339 14.23 -7.91 -13.01
N ARG A 340 15.26 -8.71 -13.30
CA ARG A 340 16.36 -8.96 -12.34
C ARG A 340 17.15 -7.70 -12.03
N PHE A 341 17.38 -6.83 -13.01
CA PHE A 341 18.07 -5.57 -12.81
C PHE A 341 17.27 -4.63 -11.89
N ARG A 342 15.94 -4.55 -12.06
CA ARG A 342 15.06 -3.81 -11.14
C ARG A 342 15.17 -4.33 -9.70
N ARG A 343 15.13 -5.66 -9.50
CA ARG A 343 15.32 -6.28 -8.17
C ARG A 343 16.67 -5.89 -7.55
N ARG A 344 17.74 -5.87 -8.35
CA ARG A 344 19.05 -5.38 -7.90
C ARG A 344 19.00 -3.91 -7.49
N LEU A 345 18.36 -3.04 -8.26
CA LEU A 345 18.22 -1.62 -7.90
C LEU A 345 17.47 -1.43 -6.58
N ILE A 346 16.39 -2.18 -6.34
CA ILE A 346 15.64 -2.18 -5.07
C ILE A 346 16.56 -2.54 -3.91
N LEU A 347 17.32 -3.63 -4.03
CA LEU A 347 18.23 -4.10 -2.99
C LEU A 347 19.33 -3.09 -2.69
N GLU A 348 19.95 -2.52 -3.72
CA GLU A 348 21.05 -1.57 -3.56
C GLU A 348 20.58 -0.22 -3.00
N CYS A 349 19.38 0.24 -3.37
CA CYS A 349 18.73 1.38 -2.71
C CYS A 349 18.51 1.11 -1.22
N HIS A 350 17.96 -0.06 -0.87
CA HIS A 350 17.74 -0.45 0.51
C HIS A 350 19.04 -0.51 1.32
N LYS A 351 20.07 -1.18 0.80
CA LYS A 351 21.39 -1.28 1.45
C LYS A 351 22.07 0.08 1.63
N GLY A 352 21.89 0.99 0.66
CA GLY A 352 22.41 2.36 0.75
C GLY A 352 21.69 3.25 1.76
N GLY A 353 20.54 2.80 2.28
CA GLY A 353 19.70 3.56 3.19
C GLY A 353 18.81 4.59 2.49
N VAL A 354 18.49 4.37 1.21
CA VAL A 354 17.43 5.11 0.50
C VAL A 354 16.08 4.63 1.04
N GLY A 355 15.18 5.57 1.31
CA GLY A 355 13.84 5.24 1.78
C GLY A 355 13.03 4.54 0.70
N ILE A 356 12.48 3.36 1.01
CA ILE A 356 11.58 2.60 0.11
C ILE A 356 10.18 2.57 0.71
N LEU A 357 9.18 2.81 -0.12
CA LEU A 357 7.76 2.74 0.24
C LEU A 357 7.07 1.61 -0.53
N LEU A 358 6.16 0.92 0.15
CA LEU A 358 5.37 -0.15 -0.45
C LEU A 358 4.34 0.42 -1.41
N GLY A 359 4.35 -0.04 -2.66
CA GLY A 359 3.23 0.20 -3.55
C GLY A 359 3.24 -0.69 -4.78
N SER A 360 2.07 -1.12 -5.23
CA SER A 360 1.90 -2.12 -6.29
C SER A 360 1.39 -1.56 -7.61
N ASP A 361 0.94 -0.30 -7.66
CA ASP A 361 0.26 0.30 -8.82
C ASP A 361 -1.16 -0.23 -9.04
N ALA A 362 -1.91 -0.58 -7.99
CA ALA A 362 -3.21 -1.23 -8.14
C ALA A 362 -4.41 -0.28 -8.18
N PRO A 363 -5.43 -0.54 -9.02
CA PRO A 363 -5.50 -1.56 -10.05
C PRO A 363 -4.73 -1.17 -11.33
N GLN A 364 -3.93 -2.12 -11.83
CA GLN A 364 -3.25 -2.10 -13.12
C GLN A 364 -3.06 -3.54 -13.60
N VAL A 365 -2.48 -3.81 -14.77
CA VAL A 365 -2.25 -5.14 -15.38
C VAL A 365 -2.03 -6.26 -14.35
N PHE A 366 -3.11 -7.01 -14.07
CA PHE A 366 -3.23 -8.11 -13.08
C PHE A 366 -2.96 -7.76 -11.61
N ASN A 367 -2.80 -6.49 -11.25
CA ASN A 367 -2.71 -6.00 -9.87
C ASN A 367 -4.12 -5.72 -9.34
N VAL A 368 -4.60 -6.60 -8.47
CA VAL A 368 -5.89 -6.41 -7.78
C VAL A 368 -5.65 -5.56 -6.52
N PRO A 369 -6.49 -4.54 -6.22
CA PRO A 369 -6.35 -3.70 -5.03
C PRO A 369 -6.27 -4.51 -3.74
N GLY A 370 -5.34 -4.13 -2.86
CA GLY A 370 -5.02 -4.82 -1.60
C GLY A 370 -4.19 -6.09 -1.78
N ILE A 371 -4.62 -7.00 -2.65
CA ILE A 371 -3.95 -8.29 -2.88
C ILE A 371 -2.55 -8.09 -3.47
N SER A 372 -2.43 -7.21 -4.46
CA SER A 372 -1.13 -6.91 -5.09
C SER A 372 -0.17 -6.15 -4.18
N THR A 373 -0.65 -5.44 -3.16
CA THR A 373 0.18 -4.83 -2.13
C THR A 373 0.93 -5.92 -1.31
N HIS A 374 0.28 -7.06 -1.05
CA HIS A 374 0.95 -8.22 -0.44
C HIS A 374 1.89 -8.97 -1.40
N GLN A 375 1.63 -8.90 -2.71
CA GLN A 375 2.53 -9.45 -3.72
C GLN A 375 3.78 -8.58 -3.85
N GLU A 376 3.65 -7.26 -3.77
CA GLU A 376 4.79 -6.34 -3.69
C GLU A 376 5.71 -6.68 -2.51
N LEU A 377 5.15 -6.97 -1.32
CA LEU A 377 5.96 -7.44 -0.18
C LEU A 377 6.75 -8.72 -0.50
N GLN A 378 6.17 -9.67 -1.24
CA GLN A 378 6.87 -10.87 -1.68
C GLN A 378 8.00 -10.52 -2.66
N TYR A 379 7.74 -9.64 -3.64
CA TYR A 379 8.77 -9.22 -4.60
C TYR A 379 9.90 -8.41 -3.96
N LEU A 380 9.63 -7.65 -2.90
CA LEU A 380 10.67 -7.00 -2.10
C LEU A 380 11.55 -8.04 -1.39
N VAL A 381 10.96 -9.09 -0.82
CA VAL A 381 11.74 -10.21 -0.23
C VAL A 381 12.54 -10.96 -1.29
N GLU A 382 11.94 -11.23 -2.45
CA GLU A 382 12.63 -11.85 -3.59
C GLU A 382 13.74 -10.96 -4.20
N SER A 383 13.69 -9.64 -3.94
CA SER A 383 14.77 -8.72 -4.26
C SER A 383 15.92 -8.79 -3.26
N GLY A 384 15.74 -9.44 -2.11
CA GLY A 384 16.76 -9.67 -1.08
C GLY A 384 16.54 -8.96 0.25
N LEU A 385 15.38 -8.30 0.44
CA LEU A 385 15.01 -7.76 1.76
C LEU A 385 14.57 -8.90 2.70
N THR A 386 14.81 -8.75 4.00
CA THR A 386 14.17 -9.64 4.99
C THR A 386 12.67 -9.36 5.07
N PRO A 387 11.82 -10.32 5.52
CA PRO A 387 10.40 -10.04 5.73
C PRO A 387 10.13 -8.85 6.65
N TYR A 388 10.95 -8.66 7.69
CA TYR A 388 10.88 -7.48 8.56
C TYR A 388 11.15 -6.18 7.80
N GLN A 389 12.21 -6.16 6.98
CA GLN A 389 12.56 -4.99 6.15
C GLN A 389 11.46 -4.68 5.12
N ALA A 390 10.88 -5.70 4.49
CA ALA A 390 9.75 -5.54 3.58
C ALA A 390 8.52 -4.98 4.30
N LEU A 391 8.16 -5.48 5.49
CA LEU A 391 7.04 -4.92 6.27
C LEU A 391 7.23 -3.44 6.60
N ARG A 392 8.48 -3.01 6.91
CA ARG A 392 8.77 -1.60 7.20
C ARG A 392 8.42 -0.67 6.04
N THR A 393 8.58 -1.09 4.79
CA THR A 393 8.30 -0.24 3.60
C THR A 393 6.84 0.17 3.53
N GLY A 394 5.92 -0.66 4.02
CA GLY A 394 4.48 -0.39 4.07
C GLY A 394 3.96 0.12 5.41
N THR A 395 4.84 0.40 6.39
CA THR A 395 4.43 0.75 7.77
C THR A 395 5.28 1.90 8.30
N PHE A 396 6.36 1.64 9.04
CA PHE A 396 7.21 2.65 9.65
C PHE A 396 7.79 3.64 8.63
N ASN A 397 8.20 3.17 7.45
CA ASN A 397 8.76 4.04 6.42
C ASN A 397 7.73 5.08 5.93
N VAL A 398 6.46 4.70 5.88
CA VAL A 398 5.36 5.60 5.48
C VAL A 398 5.11 6.65 6.56
N ALA A 399 5.19 6.24 7.83
CA ALA A 399 5.14 7.15 8.96
C ALA A 399 6.30 8.17 8.92
N GLU A 400 7.53 7.73 8.64
CA GLU A 400 8.68 8.63 8.47
C GLU A 400 8.51 9.58 7.27
N PHE A 401 8.05 9.07 6.12
CA PHE A 401 7.81 9.87 4.92
C PHE A 401 6.84 11.03 5.17
N TYR A 402 5.77 10.79 5.94
CA TYR A 402 4.80 11.83 6.30
C TYR A 402 5.11 12.55 7.63
N GLY A 403 6.20 12.21 8.32
CA GLY A 403 6.53 12.75 9.64
C GLY A 403 5.56 12.36 10.78
N ALA A 404 4.80 11.27 10.63
CA ALA A 404 3.75 10.83 11.54
C ALA A 404 4.22 9.74 12.53
N LYS A 405 4.95 10.13 13.57
CA LYS A 405 5.64 9.23 14.54
C LYS A 405 4.72 8.33 15.39
N ASP A 406 3.42 8.58 15.36
CA ASP A 406 2.37 7.83 16.06
C ASP A 406 1.69 6.78 15.16
N ARG A 407 2.19 6.56 13.93
CA ARG A 407 1.63 5.61 12.95
C ARG A 407 2.69 4.61 12.49
N GLY A 408 2.24 3.55 11.81
CA GLY A 408 3.12 2.53 11.21
C GLY A 408 3.89 1.68 12.24
N VAL A 409 3.50 1.74 13.52
CA VAL A 409 4.11 1.00 14.63
C VAL A 409 3.06 0.56 15.65
N ILE A 410 3.36 -0.46 16.44
CA ILE A 410 2.54 -0.85 17.60
C ILE A 410 3.28 -0.50 18.88
N LYS A 411 2.88 0.61 19.50
CA LYS A 411 3.36 1.05 20.81
C LYS A 411 2.27 1.86 21.51
N LYS A 412 2.37 2.01 22.84
CA LYS A 412 1.47 2.86 23.61
C LYS A 412 1.46 4.29 23.03
N GLY A 413 0.25 4.85 22.87
CA GLY A 413 0.00 6.17 22.31
C GLY A 413 -0.10 6.22 20.78
N ALA A 414 0.29 5.16 20.07
CA ALA A 414 0.15 5.09 18.62
C ALA A 414 -1.31 4.92 18.18
N VAL A 415 -1.61 5.39 16.97
CA VAL A 415 -2.89 5.20 16.29
C VAL A 415 -3.11 3.71 16.01
N ALA A 416 -4.32 3.23 16.27
CA ALA A 416 -4.71 1.85 16.09
C ALA A 416 -5.09 1.54 14.62
N GLU A 417 -4.11 1.65 13.73
CA GLU A 417 -4.16 1.07 12.38
C GLU A 417 -3.46 -0.29 12.47
N LEU A 418 -4.22 -1.39 12.51
CA LEU A 418 -3.71 -2.72 12.89
C LEU A 418 -4.27 -3.82 12.00
N VAL A 419 -3.51 -4.90 11.80
CA VAL A 419 -3.98 -6.12 11.15
C VAL A 419 -3.66 -7.31 12.04
N LEU A 420 -4.69 -8.12 12.34
CA LEU A 420 -4.52 -9.40 13.00
C LEU A 420 -4.34 -10.49 11.94
N LEU A 421 -3.28 -11.27 12.07
CA LEU A 421 -2.88 -12.32 11.14
C LEU A 421 -2.90 -13.68 11.84
N LYS A 422 -3.29 -14.73 11.11
CA LYS A 422 -3.23 -16.10 11.60
C LYS A 422 -1.79 -16.64 11.66
N GLY A 423 -0.96 -16.29 10.69
CA GLY A 423 0.43 -16.78 10.56
C GLY A 423 1.50 -15.72 10.84
N ASN A 424 2.74 -16.16 11.05
CA ASN A 424 3.90 -15.29 11.32
C ASN A 424 4.47 -14.68 10.02
N PRO A 425 4.34 -13.37 9.76
CA PRO A 425 4.89 -12.76 8.55
C PRO A 425 6.42 -12.63 8.57
N ILE A 426 7.08 -12.78 9.73
CA ILE A 426 8.54 -12.75 9.82
C ILE A 426 9.17 -14.05 9.32
N GLU A 427 8.49 -15.18 9.53
CA GLU A 427 8.92 -16.49 9.01
C GLU A 427 8.59 -16.64 7.52
N ASN A 428 7.43 -16.15 7.10
CA ASN A 428 7.01 -16.18 5.70
C ASN A 428 6.14 -14.95 5.43
N ILE A 429 6.65 -14.03 4.60
CA ILE A 429 5.98 -12.78 4.28
C ILE A 429 4.57 -12.97 3.70
N SER A 430 4.30 -14.09 3.03
CA SER A 430 2.96 -14.39 2.50
C SER A 430 1.90 -14.55 3.60
N ASN A 431 2.29 -14.76 4.86
CA ASN A 431 1.37 -14.79 6.00
C ASN A 431 0.66 -13.44 6.24
N THR A 432 1.11 -12.33 5.64
CA THR A 432 0.35 -11.06 5.66
C THR A 432 -1.03 -11.18 5.02
N GLN A 433 -1.28 -12.19 4.19
CA GLN A 433 -2.58 -12.45 3.57
C GLN A 433 -3.53 -13.25 4.49
N THR A 434 -3.05 -13.76 5.63
CA THR A 434 -3.83 -14.61 6.55
C THR A 434 -4.66 -13.80 7.54
N ILE A 435 -5.40 -12.81 7.03
CA ILE A 435 -6.05 -11.76 7.83
C ILE A 435 -7.23 -12.31 8.63
N GLU A 436 -7.23 -12.05 9.94
CA GLU A 436 -8.28 -12.43 10.91
C GLU A 436 -9.11 -11.21 11.36
N GLY A 437 -8.66 -10.01 11.03
CA GLY A 437 -9.39 -8.77 11.23
C GLY A 437 -8.51 -7.55 11.00
N VAL A 438 -9.15 -6.41 10.79
CA VAL A 438 -8.49 -5.13 10.46
C VAL A 438 -9.02 -4.04 11.37
N MET A 439 -8.13 -3.24 11.95
CA MET A 439 -8.47 -2.04 12.71
C MET A 439 -8.21 -0.81 11.84
N LEU A 440 -9.26 -0.05 11.55
CA LEU A 440 -9.21 1.24 10.85
C LEU A 440 -9.40 2.38 11.85
N VAL A 441 -8.32 2.75 12.55
CA VAL A 441 -8.31 3.77 13.61
C VAL A 441 -9.34 3.42 14.70
N ASN A 442 -10.59 3.87 14.56
CA ASN A 442 -11.66 3.65 15.52
C ASN A 442 -12.42 2.34 15.31
N LYS A 443 -12.39 1.76 14.10
CA LYS A 443 -13.30 0.67 13.72
C LYS A 443 -12.56 -0.66 13.60
N TRP A 444 -12.91 -1.62 14.46
CA TRP A 444 -12.50 -3.01 14.32
C TRP A 444 -13.41 -3.75 13.34
N LEU A 445 -12.82 -4.35 12.31
CA LEU A 445 -13.48 -5.14 11.29
C LEU A 445 -13.13 -6.62 11.50
N PRO A 446 -14.04 -7.44 12.08
CA PRO A 446 -13.77 -8.85 12.35
C PRO A 446 -13.77 -9.69 11.07
N ARG A 447 -13.08 -10.85 11.08
CA ARG A 447 -12.97 -11.77 9.93
C ARG A 447 -14.29 -11.98 9.16
N LYS A 448 -15.37 -12.31 9.86
CA LYS A 448 -16.67 -12.57 9.22
C LYS A 448 -17.23 -11.37 8.46
N TYR A 449 -17.03 -10.16 8.99
CA TYR A 449 -17.41 -8.93 8.29
C TYR A 449 -16.59 -8.76 7.01
N LEU A 450 -15.28 -9.00 7.08
CA LEU A 450 -14.38 -8.96 5.92
C LEU A 450 -14.83 -9.96 4.85
N ASP A 451 -15.11 -11.21 5.23
CA ASP A 451 -15.57 -12.26 4.32
C ASP A 451 -16.89 -11.90 3.62
N SER A 452 -17.86 -11.39 4.38
CA SER A 452 -19.14 -10.92 3.83
C SER A 452 -18.95 -9.75 2.86
N THR A 453 -18.03 -8.84 3.17
CA THR A 453 -17.74 -7.66 2.34
C THR A 453 -17.04 -8.07 1.05
N LEU A 454 -16.02 -8.93 1.13
CA LEU A 454 -15.33 -9.49 -0.03
C LEU A 454 -16.31 -10.23 -0.95
N LYS A 455 -17.24 -11.02 -0.39
CA LYS A 455 -18.24 -11.72 -1.19
C LYS A 455 -19.13 -10.78 -2.02
N LYS A 456 -19.45 -9.59 -1.50
CA LYS A 456 -20.23 -8.56 -2.21
C LYS A 456 -19.43 -7.83 -3.29
N LEU A 457 -18.10 -7.80 -3.17
CA LEU A 457 -17.19 -7.15 -4.11
C LEU A 457 -16.83 -8.06 -5.29
N GLU A 458 -17.17 -9.34 -5.26
CA GLU A 458 -17.02 -10.24 -6.41
C GLU A 458 -17.84 -9.70 -7.61
N LYS A 459 -17.23 -9.68 -8.79
CA LYS A 459 -17.80 -9.18 -10.05
C LYS A 459 -18.24 -10.28 -11.00
N ASN A 460 -18.03 -11.54 -10.63
CA ASN A 460 -18.35 -12.73 -11.42
C ASN A 460 -19.16 -13.73 -10.61
#